data_AF-A0A535SZN7-F1
#
_entry.id   AF-A0A535SZN7-F1
#
_cell.length_a   1.000
_cell.length_b   1.000
_cell.length_c   1.000
_cell.angle_alpha   90.00
_cell.angle_beta   90.00
_cell.angle_gamma   90.00
#
_symmetry.space_group_name_H-M   'P 1'
#
loop_
_entity.id
_entity.type
_entity.pdbx_description
1 polymer ?
#
loop_
_entity_poly.entity_id
_entity_poly.type
_entity_poly.pdbx_seq_one_letter_code
_entity_poly.pdbx_strand_id
1 'polypeptide(L)' 'TWAQVPSAAQNAYLRVRVHPPVAEVDRNQCQACHVTVTSSGMQALRKGDQIVNCENCGRILVMS' A
#
# COMPACT_ATOMS: atom_id res chain seq x y z
N THR A 1 -16.30 -8.60 7.57
CA THR A 1 -16.87 -7.24 7.58
C THR A 1 -15.81 -6.21 7.91
N TRP A 2 -15.93 -4.97 7.43
CA TRP A 2 -15.00 -3.85 7.73
C TRP A 2 -14.63 -3.74 9.22
N ALA A 3 -15.58 -3.99 10.12
CA ALA A 3 -15.37 -3.98 11.57
C ALA A 3 -14.30 -4.96 12.09
N GLN A 4 -13.93 -6.00 11.32
CA GLN A 4 -12.91 -6.99 11.70
C GLN A 4 -11.49 -6.57 11.29
N VAL A 5 -11.35 -5.52 10.47
CA VAL A 5 -10.04 -5.01 10.06
C VAL A 5 -9.37 -4.35 11.26
N PRO A 6 -8.08 -4.58 11.56
CA PRO A 6 -7.38 -3.91 12.65
C PRO A 6 -7.48 -2.39 12.53
N SER A 7 -7.67 -1.69 13.66
CA SER A 7 -7.85 -0.22 13.68
C SER A 7 -6.71 0.54 13.01
N ALA A 8 -5.47 0.02 13.10
CA ALA A 8 -4.32 0.59 12.40
C ALA A 8 -4.49 0.58 10.87
N ALA A 9 -4.98 -0.53 10.30
CA ALA A 9 -5.23 -0.65 8.87
C ALA A 9 -6.44 0.19 8.43
N GLN A 10 -7.49 0.26 9.25
CA GLN A 10 -8.61 1.18 9.01
C GLN A 10 -8.14 2.63 8.97
N ASN A 11 -7.37 3.06 9.97
CA ASN A 11 -6.82 4.41 10.04
C ASN A 11 -5.88 4.73 8.88
N ALA A 12 -5.06 3.77 8.45
CA ALA A 12 -4.20 3.95 7.29
C ALA A 12 -5.04 4.18 6.02
N TYR A 13 -6.08 3.36 5.81
CA TYR A 13 -6.99 3.51 4.67
C TYR A 13 -7.70 4.87 4.66
N LEU A 14 -8.23 5.31 5.81
CA LEU A 14 -8.94 6.59 5.94
C LEU A 14 -8.03 7.82 5.75
N ARG A 15 -6.71 7.69 5.93
CA ARG A 15 -5.74 8.78 5.71
C ARG A 15 -5.38 8.97 4.25
N VAL A 16 -5.60 7.98 3.38
CA VAL A 16 -5.27 8.11 1.96
C VAL A 16 -6.25 9.07 1.29
N ARG A 17 -5.71 10.14 0.69
CA ARG A 17 -6.49 11.21 0.06
C ARG A 17 -6.64 11.06 -1.46
N VAL A 18 -6.00 10.05 -2.03
CA VAL A 18 -6.05 9.74 -3.47
C VAL A 18 -7.00 8.57 -3.74
N HIS A 19 -7.62 8.57 -4.92
CA HIS A 19 -8.53 7.50 -5.35
C HIS A 19 -7.97 6.75 -6.58
N PRO A 20 -8.02 5.41 -6.63
CA PRO A 20 -8.35 4.51 -5.52
C PRO A 20 -7.29 4.59 -4.40
N PRO A 21 -7.64 4.29 -3.13
CA PRO A 21 -6.70 4.41 -2.00
C PRO A 21 -5.66 3.29 -1.94
N VAL A 22 -5.89 2.21 -2.70
CA VAL A 22 -5.03 1.03 -2.79
C VAL A 22 -4.52 0.91 -4.23
N ALA A 23 -3.29 0.46 -4.39
CA ALA A 23 -2.69 0.10 -5.67
C ALA A 23 -1.96 -1.23 -5.57
N GLU A 24 -2.05 -2.02 -6.63
CA GLU A 24 -1.25 -3.24 -6.76
C GLU A 24 0.23 -2.91 -7.02
N VAL A 25 1.08 -3.87 -6.68
CA VAL A 25 2.50 -3.88 -7.03
C VAL A 25 2.77 -5.08 -7.92
N ASP A 26 3.12 -4.80 -9.18
CA ASP A 26 3.64 -5.75 -10.15
C ASP A 26 5.02 -5.30 -10.61
N ARG A 27 5.94 -6.25 -10.83
CA ARG A 27 7.34 -6.00 -11.26
C ARG A 27 8.02 -4.85 -10.47
N ASN A 28 7.83 -4.87 -9.14
CA ASN A 28 8.32 -3.86 -8.19
C ASN A 28 7.82 -2.42 -8.47
N GLN A 29 6.72 -2.23 -9.19
CA GLN A 29 6.14 -0.92 -9.51
C GLN A 29 4.75 -0.77 -8.93
N CYS A 30 4.47 0.42 -8.39
CA CYS A 30 3.10 0.82 -8.05
C CYS A 30 2.28 0.95 -9.34
N GLN A 31 1.24 0.14 -9.50
CA GLN A 31 0.45 0.12 -10.75
C GLN A 31 -0.43 1.36 -10.95
N ALA A 32 -0.51 2.25 -9.96
CA ALA A 32 -1.26 3.51 -10.08
C ALA A 32 -0.41 4.70 -10.54
N CYS A 33 0.90 4.71 -10.27
CA CYS A 33 1.78 5.83 -10.66
C CYS A 33 3.06 5.40 -11.35
N HIS A 34 3.24 4.09 -11.57
CA HIS A 34 4.32 3.45 -12.32
C HIS A 34 5.75 3.73 -11.81
N VAL A 35 5.88 4.22 -10.58
CA VAL A 35 7.20 4.36 -9.95
C VAL A 35 7.64 3.05 -9.30
N THR A 36 8.95 2.82 -9.33
CA THR A 36 9.58 1.69 -8.64
C THR A 36 9.43 1.85 -7.13
N VAL A 37 8.92 0.81 -6.49
CA VAL A 37 8.87 0.68 -5.03
C VAL A 37 10.28 0.40 -4.52
N THR A 38 10.70 1.11 -3.47
CA THR A 38 12.03 0.96 -2.87
C THR A 38 12.28 -0.48 -2.40
N SER A 39 13.55 -0.91 -2.37
CA SER A 39 13.92 -2.26 -1.90
C SER A 39 13.45 -2.53 -0.47
N SER A 40 13.47 -1.52 0.41
CA SER A 40 12.91 -1.58 1.77
C SER A 40 11.40 -1.72 1.74
N GLY A 41 10.69 -0.93 0.92
CA GLY A 41 9.24 -1.04 0.73
C GLY A 41 8.83 -2.42 0.21
N MET A 42 9.55 -2.97 -0.76
CA MET A 42 9.32 -4.33 -1.28
C MET A 42 9.59 -5.42 -0.23
N GLN A 43 10.60 -5.24 0.64
CA GLN A 43 10.84 -6.17 1.75
C GLN A 43 9.70 -6.13 2.78
N ALA A 44 9.22 -4.94 3.13
CA ALA A 44 8.07 -4.78 4.03
C ALA A 44 6.79 -5.38 3.43
N LEU A 45 6.53 -5.15 2.14
CA LEU A 45 5.39 -5.74 1.42
C LEU A 45 5.40 -7.27 1.45
N ARG A 46 6.56 -7.89 1.21
CA ARG A 46 6.70 -9.35 1.25
C ARG A 46 6.56 -9.92 2.66
N LYS A 47 6.96 -9.16 3.68
CA LYS A 47 6.79 -9.56 5.08
C LYS A 47 5.32 -9.55 5.51
N GLY A 48 4.52 -8.62 4.97
CA GLY A 48 3.07 -8.61 5.12
C GLY A 48 2.55 -8.26 6.53
N ASP A 49 3.41 -7.78 7.42
CA ASP A 49 3.09 -7.47 8.81
C ASP A 49 2.81 -5.98 9.06
N GLN A 50 3.00 -5.12 8.05
CA GLN A 50 2.81 -3.68 8.13
C GLN A 50 2.08 -3.17 6.88
N ILE A 51 1.34 -2.06 7.02
CA ILE A 51 0.80 -1.32 5.88
C ILE A 51 1.94 -0.55 5.20
N VAL A 52 2.11 -0.75 3.90
CA VAL A 52 3.09 -0.02 3.09
C VAL A 52 2.36 0.95 2.18
N ASN A 53 2.79 2.21 2.18
CA ASN A 53 2.29 3.23 1.25
C ASN A 53 3.33 3.49 0.15
N CYS A 54 2.86 3.79 -1.06
CA CYS A 54 3.70 4.30 -2.12
C CYS A 54 4.25 5.68 -1.71
N GLU A 55 5.57 5.81 -1.65
CA GLU A 55 6.24 7.05 -1.26
C GLU A 55 5.95 8.21 -2.23
N ASN A 56 5.61 7.90 -3.49
CA ASN A 56 5.31 8.91 -4.51
C ASN A 56 3.84 9.37 -4.51
N CYS A 57 2.89 8.44 -4.45
CA CYS A 57 1.46 8.77 -4.61
C CYS A 57 0.60 8.54 -3.36
N GLY A 58 1.18 8.01 -2.29
CA GLY A 58 0.51 7.80 -1.00
C GLY A 58 -0.47 6.63 -0.92
N ARG A 59 -0.76 5.92 -2.03
CA ARG A 59 -1.65 4.75 -2.03
C ARG A 59 -1.08 3.62 -1.18
N ILE A 60 -1.95 2.87 -0.51
CA ILE A 60 -1.59 1.61 0.13
C ILE A 60 -1.20 0.62 -0.96
N LEU A 61 -0.07 -0.04 -0.80
CA LEU A 61 0.44 -1.03 -1.73
C LEU A 61 0.00 -2.43 -1.29
N VAL A 62 -0.43 -3.24 -2.27
CA VAL A 62 -0.74 -4.66 -2.10
C VAL A 62 0.01 -5.47 -3.15
N MET A 63 0.49 -6.65 -2.80
CA MET A 63 1.09 -7.57 -3.76
C MET A 63 0.01 -8.08 -4.71
N SER A 64 0.31 -8.11 -6.02
CA SER A 64 -0.50 -8.81 -7.03
C SER A 64 -0.50 -10.32 -6.80
#